data_AF-A0A2A4J6P4-F1
#
_entry.id   AF-A0A2A4J6P4-F1
#
_cell.length_a   1.000
_cell.length_b   1.000
_cell.length_c   1.000
_cell.angle_alpha   90.00
_cell.angle_beta   90.00
_cell.angle_gamma   90.00
#
_symmetry.space_group_name_H-M   'P 1'
#
loop_
_entity.id
_entity.type
_entity.pdbx_description
1 polymer ?
#
loop_
_entity_poly.entity_id
_entity_poly.type
_entity_poly.pdbx_seq_one_letter_code
_entity_poly.pdbx_strand_id
1 'polypeptide(L)'
;FVEDRLRSGIERTNILFAGLSHLPDRVVSVAGGHDPWSPMGPNTTHAHDQAPVYVVPGVSHCQAMQSTGSSETAELKTVKKAVLDHMYEFVIGPSDRPISSATDVGASFALLLTAVMAALRNW
;
A
#
# COMPACT_ATOMS: atom_id res chain seq x y z
N PHE A 1 22.46 3.48 30.88
CA PHE A 1 21.44 2.63 30.24
C PHE A 1 20.96 1.63 31.28
N VAL A 2 19.65 1.52 31.52
CA VAL A 2 19.10 0.61 32.54
C VAL A 2 18.22 -0.40 31.81
N GLU A 3 18.79 -1.58 31.55
CA GLU A 3 18.16 -2.64 30.75
C GLU A 3 16.77 -3.03 31.26
N ASP A 4 16.60 -3.13 32.58
CA ASP A 4 15.32 -3.49 33.20
C ASP A 4 14.21 -2.50 32.87
N ARG A 5 14.53 -1.20 32.80
CA ARG A 5 13.56 -0.17 32.42
C ARG A 5 13.17 -0.28 30.95
N LEU A 6 14.13 -0.61 30.08
CA LEU A 6 13.85 -0.83 28.66
C LEU A 6 12.94 -2.04 28.48
N ARG A 7 13.29 -3.18 29.09
CA ARG A 7 12.51 -4.41 29.00
C ARG A 7 11.09 -4.25 29.53
N SER A 8 10.95 -3.63 30.70
CA SER A 8 9.63 -3.33 31.27
C SER A 8 8.81 -2.39 30.38
N GLY A 9 9.44 -1.41 29.73
CA GLY A 9 8.78 -0.53 28.77
C GLY A 9 8.27 -1.28 27.54
N ILE A 10 9.10 -2.17 26.96
CA ILE A 10 8.72 -3.01 25.82
C ILE A 10 7.55 -3.92 26.20
N GLU A 11 7.65 -4.62 27.33
CA GLU A 11 6.61 -5.54 27.82
C GLU A 11 5.27 -4.81 28.01
N ARG A 12 5.27 -3.70 28.75
CA ARG A 12 4.07 -2.90 29.00
C ARG A 12 3.44 -2.40 27.69
N THR A 13 4.27 -1.95 26.75
CA THR A 13 3.78 -1.45 25.44
C THR A 13 3.15 -2.58 24.64
N ASN A 14 3.78 -3.75 24.59
CA ASN A 14 3.24 -4.90 23.86
C ASN A 14 1.96 -5.44 24.49
N ILE A 15 1.81 -5.39 25.82
CA ILE A 15 0.56 -5.75 26.50
C ILE A 15 -0.58 -4.82 26.10
N LEU A 16 -0.30 -3.51 26.00
CA LEU A 16 -1.33 -2.51 25.68
C LEU A 16 -1.70 -2.47 24.19
N PHE A 17 -0.72 -2.70 23.30
CA PHE A 17 -0.87 -2.48 21.86
C PHE A 17 -0.65 -3.73 21.01
N ALA A 18 -0.63 -4.91 21.63
CA ALA A 18 -0.39 -6.21 20.99
C ALA A 18 0.97 -6.38 20.25
N GLY A 19 1.87 -5.39 20.36
CA GLY A 19 3.15 -5.41 19.66
C GLY A 19 2.98 -5.57 18.15
N LEU A 20 3.77 -6.43 17.52
CA LEU A 20 3.66 -6.75 16.09
C LEU A 20 2.78 -7.99 15.81
N SER A 21 2.15 -8.57 16.83
CA SER A 21 1.34 -9.79 16.67
C SER A 21 -0.05 -9.51 16.07
N HIS A 22 -0.52 -8.27 16.17
CA HIS A 22 -1.81 -7.84 15.63
C HIS A 22 -1.70 -6.37 15.23
N LEU A 23 -1.99 -6.07 13.95
CA LEU A 23 -2.14 -4.70 13.49
C LEU A 23 -3.61 -4.28 13.60
N PRO A 24 -3.89 -3.03 14.01
CA PRO A 24 -5.24 -2.52 14.02
C PRO A 24 -5.77 -2.34 12.60
N ASP A 25 -7.05 -2.66 12.39
CA ASP A 25 -7.75 -2.39 11.14
C ASP A 25 -7.79 -0.90 10.82
N ARG A 26 -7.86 -0.59 9.53
CA ARG A 26 -7.95 0.76 8.96
C ARG A 26 -6.74 1.64 9.30
N VAL A 27 -5.56 1.03 9.36
CA VAL A 27 -4.28 1.71 9.54
C VAL A 27 -3.34 1.38 8.39
N VAL A 28 -2.88 2.40 7.67
CA VAL A 28 -1.83 2.26 6.66
C VAL A 28 -0.49 2.60 7.30
N SER A 29 0.44 1.65 7.28
CA SER A 29 1.81 1.86 7.78
C SER A 29 2.75 2.11 6.61
N VAL A 30 3.59 3.14 6.70
CA VAL A 30 4.62 3.43 5.69
C VAL A 30 5.96 3.69 6.36
N ALA A 31 7.00 2.96 5.95
CA ALA A 31 8.36 3.14 6.42
C ALA A 31 9.33 3.35 5.25
N GLY A 32 10.40 4.12 5.48
CA GLY A 32 11.50 4.24 4.54
C GLY A 32 12.47 3.06 4.67
N GLY A 33 13.02 2.58 3.57
CA GLY A 33 14.02 1.50 3.58
C GLY A 33 15.38 1.94 4.13
N HIS A 34 15.69 3.24 4.09
CA HIS A 34 16.89 3.84 4.69
C HIS A 34 16.59 4.51 6.04
N ASP A 35 15.37 4.41 6.54
CA ASP A 35 15.00 4.92 7.84
C ASP A 35 15.54 3.95 8.93
N PRO A 36 16.43 4.42 9.84
CA PRO A 36 16.95 3.57 10.91
C PRO A 36 15.86 3.05 11.86
N TRP A 37 14.68 3.68 11.88
CA TRP A 37 13.54 3.25 12.67
C TRP A 37 12.67 2.19 11.98
N SER A 38 12.87 1.96 10.67
CA SER A 38 12.09 1.01 9.87
C SER A 38 12.04 -0.41 10.48
N PRO A 39 13.15 -0.97 11.00
CA PRO A 39 13.11 -2.30 11.63
C PRO A 39 12.31 -2.38 12.93
N MET A 40 11.99 -1.26 13.56
CA MET A 40 11.24 -1.21 14.83
C MET A 40 9.72 -1.22 14.63
N GLY A 41 9.24 -1.01 13.39
CA GLY A 41 7.82 -0.97 13.06
C GLY A 41 7.33 -2.20 12.31
N PRO A 42 6.04 -2.21 11.90
CA PRO A 42 5.51 -3.21 11.00
C PRO A 42 6.27 -3.20 9.66
N ASN A 43 6.49 -4.39 9.11
CA ASN A 43 7.05 -4.60 7.78
C ASN A 43 6.04 -5.36 6.90
N THR A 44 6.43 -5.69 5.67
CA THR A 44 5.54 -6.35 4.69
C THR A 44 5.00 -7.71 5.14
N THR A 45 5.66 -8.44 6.05
CA THR A 45 5.15 -9.73 6.54
C THR A 45 4.04 -9.59 7.57
N HIS A 46 3.82 -8.38 8.11
CA HIS A 46 2.76 -8.09 9.07
C HIS A 46 1.48 -7.56 8.42
N ALA A 47 1.54 -7.21 7.12
CA ALA A 47 0.42 -6.61 6.41
C ALA A 47 -0.76 -7.57 6.25
N HIS A 48 -1.98 -7.02 6.25
CA HIS A 48 -3.21 -7.70 5.85
C HIS A 48 -4.17 -6.72 5.16
N ASP A 49 -5.27 -7.23 4.60
CA ASP A 49 -6.19 -6.47 3.74
C ASP A 49 -6.84 -5.24 4.40
N GLN A 50 -6.81 -5.14 5.73
CA GLN A 50 -7.33 -4.01 6.48
C GLN A 50 -6.23 -3.16 7.14
N ALA A 51 -4.97 -3.60 7.11
CA ALA A 51 -3.82 -2.85 7.60
C ALA A 51 -2.62 -3.05 6.66
N PRO A 52 -2.60 -2.36 5.51
CA PRO A 52 -1.50 -2.47 4.56
C PRO A 52 -0.21 -1.83 5.11
N VAL A 53 0.93 -2.44 4.79
CA VAL A 53 2.25 -1.95 5.19
C VAL A 53 3.14 -1.76 3.95
N TYR A 54 3.73 -0.57 3.81
CA TYR A 54 4.64 -0.22 2.73
C TYR A 54 6.03 0.08 3.27
N VAL A 55 7.06 -0.62 2.76
CA VAL A 55 8.47 -0.32 3.03
C VAL A 55 9.10 0.18 1.73
N VAL A 56 9.41 1.47 1.66
CA VAL A 56 9.81 2.13 0.40
C VAL A 56 11.33 2.16 0.27
N PRO A 57 11.95 1.47 -0.71
CA PRO A 57 13.41 1.38 -0.82
C PRO A 57 14.04 2.75 -1.07
N GLY A 58 15.22 2.98 -0.48
CA GLY A 58 15.99 4.21 -0.70
C GLY A 58 15.42 5.47 -0.04
N VAL A 59 14.29 5.37 0.66
CA VAL A 59 13.59 6.51 1.26
C VAL A 59 13.94 6.64 2.75
N SER A 60 14.10 7.88 3.20
CA SER A 60 14.40 8.25 4.59
C SER A 60 13.15 8.34 5.46
N HIS A 61 13.34 8.73 6.72
CA HIS A 61 12.31 8.80 7.74
C HIS A 61 11.10 9.66 7.32
N CYS A 62 9.91 9.07 7.40
CA CYS A 62 8.61 9.73 7.21
C CYS A 62 8.44 10.52 5.89
N GLN A 63 9.22 10.23 4.84
CA GLN A 63 9.13 10.95 3.57
C GLN A 63 7.76 10.84 2.88
N ALA A 64 7.01 9.78 3.18
CA ALA A 64 5.63 9.59 2.72
C ALA A 64 4.67 10.70 3.20
N MET A 65 4.97 11.37 4.31
CA MET A 65 4.18 12.48 4.86
C MET A 65 4.51 13.85 4.25
N GLN A 66 5.64 13.96 3.55
CA GLN A 66 6.07 15.22 2.95
C GLN A 66 5.20 15.58 1.74
N SER A 67 5.16 16.85 1.36
CA SER A 67 4.53 17.27 0.10
C SER A 67 5.22 16.62 -1.10
N THR A 68 4.44 16.25 -2.12
CA THR A 68 4.99 15.74 -3.39
C THR A 68 5.88 16.80 -4.04
N GLY A 69 7.05 16.37 -4.52
CA GLY A 69 8.10 17.24 -5.05
C GLY A 69 8.88 16.62 -6.20
N SER A 70 9.81 17.39 -6.78
CA SER A 70 10.60 16.98 -7.94
C SER A 70 11.64 15.89 -7.64
N SER A 71 12.08 15.76 -6.38
CA SER A 71 13.10 14.80 -5.93
C SER A 71 12.55 13.44 -5.49
N GLU A 72 11.25 13.19 -5.70
CA GLU A 72 10.63 11.93 -5.28
C GLU A 72 10.85 10.78 -6.26
N THR A 73 11.17 9.62 -5.71
CA THR A 73 11.22 8.36 -6.46
C THR A 73 9.83 7.97 -6.98
N ALA A 74 9.79 7.18 -8.05
CA ALA A 74 8.53 6.69 -8.61
C ALA A 74 7.78 5.79 -7.62
N GLU A 75 8.51 5.01 -6.83
CA GLU A 75 8.00 4.13 -5.79
C GLU A 75 7.32 4.94 -4.68
N LEU A 76 7.95 6.03 -4.22
CA LEU A 76 7.37 6.89 -3.20
C LEU A 76 6.07 7.56 -3.68
N LYS A 77 6.04 8.05 -4.92
CA LYS A 77 4.81 8.62 -5.52
C LYS A 77 3.69 7.59 -5.58
N THR A 78 4.02 6.36 -5.97
CA THR A 78 3.06 5.25 -6.02
C THR A 78 2.49 4.94 -4.64
N VAL A 79 3.35 4.87 -3.61
CA VAL A 79 2.91 4.63 -2.22
C VAL A 79 2.07 5.77 -1.68
N LYS A 80 2.41 7.04 -1.95
CA LYS A 80 1.58 8.19 -1.56
C LYS A 80 0.18 8.12 -2.15
N LYS A 81 0.08 7.74 -3.43
CA LYS A 81 -1.21 7.52 -4.08
C LYS A 81 -2.00 6.39 -3.41
N ALA A 82 -1.35 5.26 -3.13
CA ALA A 82 -1.97 4.13 -2.45
C ALA A 82 -2.48 4.51 -1.05
N VAL A 83 -1.72 5.28 -0.28
CA VAL A 83 -2.16 5.83 1.02
C VAL A 83 -3.43 6.65 0.86
N LEU A 84 -3.50 7.55 -0.13
CA LEU A 84 -4.70 8.35 -0.38
C LEU A 84 -5.90 7.49 -0.79
N ASP A 85 -5.68 6.45 -1.60
CA ASP A 85 -6.73 5.52 -2.00
C ASP A 85 -7.28 4.74 -0.77
N HIS A 86 -6.41 4.24 0.11
CA HIS A 86 -6.82 3.61 1.38
C HIS A 86 -7.55 4.57 2.31
N MET A 87 -7.04 5.81 2.47
CA MET A 87 -7.71 6.82 3.28
C MET A 87 -9.12 7.12 2.76
N TYR A 88 -9.29 7.18 1.44
CA TYR A 88 -10.59 7.35 0.81
C TYR A 88 -11.51 6.16 1.14
N GLU A 89 -11.06 4.93 0.92
CA GLU A 89 -11.81 3.71 1.24
C GLU A 89 -12.17 3.59 2.73
N PHE A 90 -11.29 4.01 3.63
CA PHE A 90 -11.58 3.99 5.07
C PHE A 90 -12.70 4.96 5.46
N VAL A 91 -12.82 6.08 4.76
CA VAL A 91 -13.87 7.10 5.00
C VAL A 91 -15.20 6.68 4.37
N ILE A 92 -15.18 6.20 3.13
CA ILE A 92 -16.40 5.98 2.34
C ILE A 92 -16.86 4.52 2.31
N GLY A 93 -16.03 3.58 2.75
CA GLY A 93 -16.24 2.14 2.57
C GLY A 93 -15.58 1.61 1.30
N PRO A 94 -15.65 0.29 1.05
CA PRO A 94 -15.08 -0.33 -0.14
C PRO A 94 -15.60 0.37 -1.39
N SER A 95 -14.68 0.84 -2.23
CA SER A 95 -15.07 1.48 -3.48
C SER A 95 -15.37 0.40 -4.52
N ASP A 96 -16.57 0.41 -5.11
CA ASP A 96 -16.89 -0.36 -6.33
C ASP A 96 -16.14 0.22 -7.54
N ARG A 97 -14.84 0.49 -7.42
CA ARG A 97 -14.01 0.78 -8.58
C ARG A 97 -13.91 -0.54 -9.33
N PRO A 98 -14.50 -0.67 -10.53
CA PRO A 98 -14.26 -1.86 -11.32
C PRO A 98 -12.74 -1.94 -11.49
N ILE A 99 -12.16 -3.04 -11.00
CA ILE A 99 -10.83 -3.44 -11.40
C ILE A 99 -10.91 -3.41 -12.91
N SER A 100 -10.22 -2.44 -13.54
CA SER A 100 -10.05 -2.43 -14.98
C SER A 100 -9.15 -3.62 -15.28
N SER A 101 -9.75 -4.81 -15.24
CA SER A 101 -9.09 -6.04 -15.59
C SER A 101 -8.82 -5.91 -17.08
N ALA A 102 -7.57 -6.14 -17.47
CA ALA A 102 -7.13 -6.07 -18.87
C ALA A 102 -7.99 -6.93 -19.84
N THR A 103 -8.89 -7.77 -19.30
CA THR A 103 -9.92 -8.51 -20.02
C THR A 103 -10.99 -7.65 -20.70
N ASP A 104 -11.40 -6.49 -20.14
CA ASP A 104 -12.50 -5.70 -20.73
C ASP A 104 -12.09 -4.95 -22.00
N VAL A 105 -10.86 -4.42 -22.01
CA VAL A 105 -10.28 -3.83 -23.23
C VAL A 105 -10.01 -4.93 -24.25
N GLY A 106 -9.47 -6.08 -23.83
CA GLY A 106 -9.20 -7.22 -24.70
C GLY A 106 -10.44 -7.81 -25.38
N ALA A 107 -11.55 -7.92 -24.66
CA ALA A 107 -12.81 -8.44 -25.21
C ALA A 107 -13.40 -7.48 -26.26
N SER A 108 -13.31 -6.17 -26.03
CA SER A 108 -13.78 -5.15 -26.97
C SER A 108 -12.98 -5.14 -28.27
N PHE A 109 -11.66 -5.31 -28.19
CA PHE A 109 -10.79 -5.43 -29.37
C PHE A 109 -11.03 -6.73 -30.15
N ALA A 110 -11.23 -7.86 -29.46
CA ALA A 110 -11.52 -9.14 -30.12
C ALA A 110 -12.87 -9.14 -30.87
N LEU A 111 -13.90 -8.50 -30.30
CA LEU A 111 -15.20 -8.33 -30.95
C LEU A 111 -15.12 -7.42 -32.18
N LEU A 112 -14.34 -6.33 -32.11
CA LEU A 112 -14.07 -5.47 -33.26
C LEU A 112 -13.31 -6.21 -34.36
N LEU A 113 -12.28 -6.99 -34.00
CA LEU A 113 -11.49 -7.75 -34.99
C LEU A 113 -12.35 -8.81 -35.70
N THR A 114 -13.18 -9.53 -34.94
CA THR A 114 -14.08 -10.55 -35.50
C THR A 114 -15.15 -9.94 -36.40
N ALA A 115 -15.72 -8.79 -36.03
CA ALA A 115 -16.68 -8.07 -36.86
C ALA A 115 -16.07 -7.57 -38.17
N VAL A 116 -14.84 -7.02 -38.13
CA VAL A 116 -14.11 -6.56 -39.33
C VAL A 116 -13.78 -7.74 -40.23
N MET A 117 -13.29 -8.84 -39.68
CA MET A 117 -12.98 -10.05 -40.45
C MET A 117 -14.22 -10.68 -41.08
N ALA A 118 -15.37 -10.64 -40.39
CA ALA A 118 -16.64 -11.13 -40.93
C ALA A 118 -17.16 -10.23 -42.08
N ALA A 119 -17.02 -8.91 -41.96
CA ALA A 119 -17.41 -7.97 -43.01
C ALA A 119 -16.53 -8.11 -44.25
N LEU A 120 -15.22 -8.30 -44.08
CA LEU A 120 -14.27 -8.53 -45.18
C LEU A 120 -14.46 -9.87 -45.88
N ARG A 121 -15.06 -10.87 -45.22
CA ARG A 121 -15.35 -12.18 -45.82
C ARG A 121 -16.62 -12.19 -46.69
N ASN A 122 -17.48 -11.18 -46.53
CA ASN A 122 -18.74 -11.05 -47.26
C ASN A 122 -18.66 -10.06 -48.44
N TRP A 123 -17.45 -9.65 -48.83
CA TRP A 123 -17.14 -8.84 -50.01
C TRP A 123 -16.28 -9.63 -50.99
#